data_AF-A0A7C3EW92-F1
#
_entry.id   AF-A0A7C3EW92-F1
#
_cell.length_a   1.000
_cell.length_b   1.000
_cell.length_c   1.000
_cell.angle_alpha   90.00
_cell.angle_beta   90.00
_cell.angle_gamma   90.00
#
_symmetry.space_group_name_H-M   'P 1'
#
loop_
_entity.id
_entity.type
_entity.pdbx_description
1 polymer ?
#
loop_
_entity_poly.entity_id
_entity_poly.type
_entity_poly.pdbx_seq_one_letter_code
_entity_poly.pdbx_strand_id
1 'polypeptide(L)'
;MLKKILVTSLFLTFGFLVLVVSILRSASLRHSSNFAPPNSKTDNGQKLSVNYYFASAGSVLPDSPLWGVKVLRDKFWLFLTPGPTRKSELNLLFSDKRLMAAKILTQKGKYDLACSTILKSHNYFVEAVNLEDEARKRGDNTDELLLLLTKASLAHKETIQSLQDVFPDGLKTEFSSIIEYLSGFYDRSSSYLKSKNIIIQ
;
A
#
# COMPACT_ATOMS: atom_id res chain seq x y z
N MET A 1 10.43 50.14 2.83
CA MET A 1 9.49 49.17 3.43
C MET A 1 9.67 47.74 2.89
N LEU A 2 9.83 47.53 1.57
CA LEU A 2 10.05 46.19 0.98
C LEU A 2 11.19 45.37 1.61
N LYS A 3 12.35 45.98 1.90
CA LYS A 3 13.49 45.26 2.50
C LYS A 3 13.16 44.67 3.88
N LYS A 4 12.34 45.35 4.68
CA LYS A 4 11.91 44.86 6.00
C LYS A 4 10.92 43.70 5.85
N ILE A 5 9.98 43.81 4.91
CA ILE A 5 8.99 42.76 4.58
C ILE A 5 9.70 41.49 4.09
N LEU A 6 10.72 41.64 3.24
CA LEU A 6 11.49 40.51 2.70
C LEU A 6 12.28 39.78 3.80
N VAL A 7 12.90 40.52 4.72
CA VAL A 7 13.60 39.94 5.87
C VAL A 7 12.61 39.23 6.79
N THR A 8 11.47 39.83 7.13
CA THR A 8 10.46 39.17 7.97
C THR A 8 9.87 37.93 7.32
N SER A 9 9.65 37.95 6.00
CA SER A 9 9.18 36.78 5.25
C SER A 9 10.20 35.64 5.30
N LEU A 10 11.49 35.94 5.22
CA LEU A 10 12.56 34.94 5.28
C LEU A 10 12.65 34.27 6.66
N PHE A 11 12.50 35.05 7.74
CA PHE A 11 12.46 34.50 9.09
C PHE A 11 11.21 33.65 9.35
N LEU A 12 10.06 34.08 8.81
CA LEU A 12 8.80 33.34 8.94
C LEU A 12 8.88 31.99 8.19
N THR A 13 9.39 31.99 6.96
CA THR A 13 9.56 30.73 6.19
C THR A 13 10.58 29.82 6.84
N PHE A 14 11.68 30.36 7.38
CA PHE A 14 12.68 29.57 8.11
C PHE A 14 12.09 28.93 9.38
N GLY A 15 11.37 29.70 10.20
CA GLY A 15 10.70 29.19 11.40
C GLY A 15 9.66 28.12 11.07
N PHE A 16 8.90 28.32 9.99
CA PHE A 16 7.96 27.31 9.49
C PHE A 16 8.67 26.04 9.03
N LEU A 17 9.81 26.16 8.35
CA LEU A 17 10.62 25.02 7.91
C LEU A 17 11.15 24.20 9.10
N VAL A 18 11.66 24.88 10.13
CA VAL A 18 12.13 24.24 11.37
C VAL A 18 10.98 23.51 12.08
N LEU A 19 9.80 24.13 12.15
CA LEU A 19 8.61 23.52 12.75
C LEU A 19 8.16 22.27 11.97
N VAL A 20 8.16 22.33 10.64
CA VAL A 20 7.84 21.18 9.78
C VAL A 20 8.86 20.05 9.99
N VAL A 21 10.16 20.33 9.98
CA VAL A 21 11.21 19.32 10.21
C VAL A 21 11.09 18.71 11.61
N SER A 22 10.77 19.51 12.63
CA SER A 22 10.59 19.02 14.00
C SER A 22 9.37 18.10 14.12
N ILE A 23 8.25 18.43 13.48
CA ILE A 23 7.05 17.58 13.45
C ILE A 23 7.33 16.28 12.70
N LEU A 24 8.03 16.34 11.56
CA LEU A 24 8.41 15.15 10.80
C LEU A 24 9.35 14.23 11.59
N ARG A 25 10.27 14.80 12.39
CA ARG A 25 11.15 14.03 13.29
C ARG A 25 10.38 13.41 14.45
N SER A 26 9.42 14.12 15.03
CA SER A 26 8.57 13.59 16.12
C SER A 26 7.58 12.53 15.64
N ALA A 27 7.15 12.57 14.37
CA ALA A 27 6.33 11.53 13.75
C ALA A 27 7.14 10.25 13.43
N SER A 28 8.47 10.30 13.52
CA SER A 28 9.36 9.13 13.48
C SER A 28 9.46 8.46 14.86
N LEU A 29 8.33 8.30 15.56
CA LEU A 29 8.24 7.25 16.57
C LEU A 29 8.41 5.94 15.82
N ARG A 30 9.58 5.33 15.98
CA ARG A 30 9.86 3.95 15.60
C ARG A 30 8.70 3.10 16.10
N HIS A 31 7.76 2.77 15.22
CA HIS A 31 7.00 1.54 15.38
C HIS A 31 8.04 0.45 15.25
N SER A 32 8.51 -0.05 16.39
CA SER A 32 9.09 -1.38 16.45
C SER A 32 8.05 -2.30 15.83
N SER A 33 8.31 -2.70 14.59
CA SER A 33 7.61 -3.80 13.94
C SER A 33 7.95 -5.06 14.74
N ASN A 34 7.22 -5.27 15.83
CA ASN A 34 7.23 -6.52 16.56
C ASN A 34 6.53 -7.55 15.68
N PHE A 35 7.29 -8.10 14.73
CA PHE A 35 6.96 -9.34 14.06
C PHE A 35 7.18 -10.47 15.06
N ALA A 36 6.26 -10.63 16.01
CA ALA A 36 6.18 -11.81 16.84
C ALA A 36 5.26 -12.82 16.13
N PRO A 37 5.73 -14.02 15.76
CA PRO A 37 4.83 -15.08 15.29
C PRO A 37 4.02 -15.59 16.50
N PRO A 38 2.68 -15.66 16.43
CA PRO A 38 1.92 -16.40 17.42
C PRO A 38 2.03 -17.90 17.12
N ASN A 39 2.24 -18.68 18.19
CA ASN A 39 2.35 -20.12 18.21
C ASN A 39 1.30 -20.83 17.34
N SER A 40 1.78 -21.74 16.51
CA SER A 40 1.00 -22.70 15.74
C SER A 40 0.23 -23.65 16.67
N LYS A 41 -1.10 -23.62 16.56
CA LYS A 41 -1.91 -24.81 16.81
C LYS A 41 -2.40 -25.33 15.47
N THR A 42 -2.03 -26.59 15.22
CA THR A 42 -2.45 -27.44 14.13
C THR A 42 -3.98 -27.47 14.03
N ASP A 43 -4.51 -27.26 12.82
CA ASP A 43 -5.77 -27.84 12.42
C ASP A 43 -5.66 -28.40 11.00
N ASN A 44 -6.28 -29.55 10.80
CA ASN A 44 -6.15 -30.40 9.63
C ASN A 44 -7.05 -29.89 8.50
N GLY A 45 -6.41 -29.56 7.37
CA GLY A 45 -7.02 -29.46 6.04
C GLY A 45 -8.13 -28.43 5.88
N GLN A 46 -7.79 -27.17 5.54
CA GLN A 46 -8.60 -26.26 4.71
C GLN A 46 -7.95 -24.87 4.59
N LYS A 47 -8.06 -24.31 3.37
CA LYS A 47 -7.82 -22.91 2.97
C LYS A 47 -6.44 -22.32 3.34
N LEU A 48 -5.62 -22.06 2.32
CA LEU A 48 -4.39 -21.25 2.42
C LEU A 48 -4.75 -19.83 2.88
N SER A 49 -4.99 -19.65 4.18
CA SER A 49 -5.07 -18.34 4.82
C SER A 49 -3.65 -17.83 4.97
N VAL A 50 -3.16 -17.16 3.92
CA VAL A 50 -1.85 -16.53 4.01
C VAL A 50 -1.92 -15.47 5.11
N ASN A 51 -1.05 -15.59 6.11
CA ASN A 51 -0.96 -14.63 7.20
C ASN A 51 -0.32 -13.33 6.67
N TYR A 52 -1.17 -12.42 6.20
CA TYR A 52 -0.81 -11.09 5.72
C TYR A 52 -1.51 -10.01 6.53
N TYR A 53 -0.72 -9.10 7.09
CA TYR A 53 -1.25 -7.95 7.83
C TYR A 53 -1.32 -6.73 6.92
N PHE A 54 -2.54 -6.27 6.64
CA PHE A 54 -2.76 -5.04 5.89
C PHE A 54 -2.26 -3.81 6.66
N ALA A 55 -1.66 -2.88 5.92
CA ALA A 55 -1.51 -1.53 6.44
C ALA A 55 -2.86 -0.86 6.65
N SER A 56 -3.07 -0.28 7.84
CA SER A 56 -4.31 0.42 8.19
C SER A 56 -4.59 1.60 7.24
N ALA A 57 -5.85 1.76 6.83
CA ALA A 57 -6.34 2.85 5.96
C ALA A 57 -5.93 4.27 6.46
N GLY A 58 -5.74 4.40 7.78
CA GLY A 58 -5.51 5.65 8.48
C GLY A 58 -6.77 6.52 8.60
N SER A 59 -6.66 7.66 9.28
CA SER A 59 -7.82 8.46 9.69
C SER A 59 -8.45 9.30 8.57
N VAL A 60 -7.75 9.51 7.46
CA VAL A 60 -8.20 10.38 6.35
C VAL A 60 -8.62 9.50 5.18
N LEU A 61 -9.94 9.50 4.92
CA LEU A 61 -10.58 8.77 3.82
C LEU A 61 -10.71 9.65 2.56
N PRO A 62 -10.89 9.03 1.37
CA PRO A 62 -11.12 9.73 0.10
C PRO A 62 -12.28 10.72 0.09
N ASP A 63 -13.21 10.59 1.04
CA ASP A 63 -14.38 11.44 1.19
C ASP A 63 -14.12 12.79 1.87
N SER A 64 -12.96 12.92 2.54
CA SER A 64 -12.67 14.08 3.35
C SER A 64 -11.95 15.20 2.56
N PRO A 65 -12.16 16.48 2.89
CA PRO A 65 -11.45 17.60 2.24
C PRO A 65 -9.93 17.52 2.36
N LEU A 66 -9.43 16.89 3.43
CA LEU A 66 -8.00 16.70 3.70
C LEU A 66 -7.36 15.60 2.85
N TRP A 67 -8.14 14.86 2.05
CA TRP A 67 -7.63 13.80 1.19
C TRP A 67 -6.60 14.31 0.17
N GLY A 68 -6.81 15.49 -0.40
CA GLY A 68 -5.87 16.10 -1.36
C GLY A 68 -4.48 16.31 -0.75
N VAL A 69 -4.42 16.80 0.49
CA VAL A 69 -3.16 16.99 1.24
C VAL A 69 -2.47 15.66 1.48
N LYS A 70 -3.22 14.61 1.83
CA LYS A 70 -2.68 13.25 2.00
C LYS A 70 -2.06 12.73 0.71
N VAL A 71 -2.77 12.85 -0.42
CA VAL A 71 -2.27 12.39 -1.73
C VAL A 71 -1.01 13.16 -2.13
N LEU A 72 -0.95 14.47 -1.89
CA LEU A 72 0.23 15.28 -2.18
C LEU A 72 1.43 14.82 -1.35
N ARG A 73 1.24 14.61 -0.05
CA ARG A 73 2.27 14.08 0.85
C ARG A 73 2.77 12.71 0.35
N ASP A 74 1.85 11.80 0.00
CA ASP A 74 2.21 10.46 -0.47
C ASP A 74 3.04 10.53 -1.77
N LYS A 75 2.68 11.42 -2.70
CA LYS A 75 3.47 11.68 -3.91
C LYS A 75 4.85 12.25 -3.60
N PHE A 76 4.93 13.20 -2.67
CA PHE A 76 6.21 13.77 -2.25
C PHE A 76 7.10 12.68 -1.64
N TRP A 77 6.54 11.79 -0.82
CA TRP A 77 7.29 10.69 -0.23
C TRP A 77 7.80 9.69 -1.27
N LEU A 78 6.99 9.35 -2.28
CA LEU A 78 7.42 8.54 -3.43
C LEU A 78 8.55 9.19 -4.22
N PHE A 79 8.48 10.51 -4.41
CA PHE A 79 9.51 11.27 -5.13
C PHE A 79 10.84 11.29 -4.38
N LEU A 80 10.81 11.48 -3.06
CA LEU A 80 12.01 11.53 -2.22
C LEU A 80 12.63 10.16 -1.94
N THR A 81 11.86 9.07 -2.08
CA THR A 81 12.34 7.72 -1.76
C THR A 81 13.35 7.25 -2.81
N PRO A 82 14.61 6.96 -2.45
CA PRO A 82 15.60 6.50 -3.41
C PRO A 82 15.50 4.99 -3.64
N GLY A 83 15.74 4.59 -4.89
CA GLY A 83 15.86 3.19 -5.30
C GLY A 83 14.52 2.48 -5.55
N PRO A 84 14.50 1.46 -6.42
CA PRO A 84 13.29 0.74 -6.80
C PRO A 84 12.68 -0.09 -5.67
N THR A 85 13.49 -0.79 -4.88
CA THR A 85 13.04 -1.69 -3.82
C THR A 85 12.21 -0.93 -2.78
N ARG A 86 12.74 0.18 -2.27
CA ARG A 86 12.03 1.03 -1.31
C ARG A 86 10.80 1.70 -1.92
N LYS A 87 10.85 2.09 -3.19
CA LYS A 87 9.65 2.61 -3.88
C LYS A 87 8.59 1.53 -4.05
N SER A 88 8.98 0.28 -4.30
CA SER A 88 8.05 -0.86 -4.40
C SER A 88 7.35 -1.09 -3.06
N GLU A 89 8.09 -1.16 -1.96
CA GLU A 89 7.52 -1.26 -0.60
C GLU A 89 6.53 -0.13 -0.29
N LEU A 90 6.89 1.10 -0.67
CA LEU A 90 6.03 2.27 -0.44
C LEU A 90 4.76 2.23 -1.30
N ASN A 91 4.86 1.77 -2.55
CA ASN A 91 3.70 1.58 -3.41
C ASN A 91 2.79 0.46 -2.87
N LEU A 92 3.36 -0.65 -2.39
CA LEU A 92 2.59 -1.70 -1.74
C LEU A 92 1.85 -1.17 -0.49
N LEU A 93 2.54 -0.39 0.35
CA LEU A 93 1.95 0.27 1.51
C LEU A 93 0.77 1.18 1.11
N PHE A 94 0.88 1.89 0.00
CA PHE A 94 -0.16 2.76 -0.53
C PHE A 94 -1.33 2.01 -1.15
N SER A 95 -1.07 0.83 -1.69
CA SER A 95 -2.09 -0.10 -2.14
C SER A 95 -2.92 -0.58 -0.95
N ASP A 96 -2.30 -1.21 0.06
CA ASP A 96 -2.99 -1.71 1.26
C ASP A 96 -3.89 -0.66 1.92
N LYS A 97 -3.36 0.55 2.10
CA LYS A 97 -4.09 1.68 2.70
C LYS A 97 -5.35 2.03 1.91
N ARG A 98 -5.28 1.97 0.58
CA ARG A 98 -6.42 2.28 -0.30
C ARG A 98 -7.43 1.15 -0.30
N LEU A 99 -6.99 -0.10 -0.34
CA LEU A 99 -7.90 -1.24 -0.25
C LEU A 99 -8.69 -1.23 1.08
N MET A 100 -8.01 -0.98 2.19
CA MET A 100 -8.66 -0.86 3.50
C MET A 100 -9.58 0.37 3.58
N ALA A 101 -9.22 1.49 2.95
CA ALA A 101 -10.10 2.65 2.85
C ALA A 101 -11.35 2.33 2.02
N ALA A 102 -11.21 1.59 0.92
CA ALA A 102 -12.33 1.15 0.10
C ALA A 102 -13.29 0.26 0.90
N LYS A 103 -12.77 -0.69 1.70
CA LYS A 103 -13.59 -1.51 2.60
C LYS A 103 -14.44 -0.64 3.54
N ILE A 104 -13.87 0.41 4.12
CA ILE A 104 -14.59 1.36 4.99
C ILE A 104 -15.63 2.15 4.19
N LEU A 105 -15.33 2.55 2.94
CA LEU A 105 -16.26 3.27 2.08
C LEU A 105 -17.44 2.39 1.64
N THR A 106 -17.21 1.11 1.34
CA THR A 106 -18.25 0.12 1.04
C THR A 106 -19.20 -0.03 2.23
N GLN A 107 -18.66 -0.13 3.44
CA GLN A 107 -19.48 -0.17 4.68
C GLN A 107 -20.32 1.09 4.89
N LYS A 108 -19.90 2.23 4.33
CA LYS A 108 -20.64 3.50 4.35
C LYS A 108 -21.62 3.67 3.18
N GLY A 109 -21.79 2.65 2.34
CA GLY A 109 -22.66 2.68 1.16
C GLY A 109 -22.14 3.55 0.01
N LYS A 110 -20.87 3.99 0.06
CA LYS A 110 -20.28 4.87 -0.96
C LYS A 110 -19.61 4.06 -2.07
N TYR A 111 -20.40 3.28 -2.80
CA TYR A 111 -19.91 2.26 -3.73
C TYR A 111 -19.05 2.81 -4.88
N ASP A 112 -19.44 3.91 -5.53
CA ASP A 112 -18.63 4.49 -6.63
C ASP A 112 -17.25 4.95 -6.14
N LEU A 113 -17.23 5.62 -4.98
CA LEU A 113 -15.99 6.07 -4.36
C LEU A 113 -15.14 4.89 -3.88
N ALA A 114 -15.76 3.83 -3.38
CA ALA A 114 -15.08 2.60 -3.02
C ALA A 114 -14.49 1.91 -4.26
N CYS A 115 -15.23 1.80 -5.37
CA CYS A 115 -14.78 1.21 -6.63
C CYS A 115 -13.53 1.92 -7.17
N SER A 116 -13.61 3.25 -7.31
CA SER A 116 -12.47 4.05 -7.74
C SER A 116 -11.27 3.98 -6.78
N THR A 117 -11.51 3.72 -5.49
CA THR A 117 -10.45 3.53 -4.50
C THR A 117 -9.79 2.14 -4.62
N ILE A 118 -10.57 1.10 -4.93
CA ILE A 118 -10.05 -0.25 -5.25
C ILE A 118 -9.19 -0.20 -6.50
N LEU A 119 -9.65 0.45 -7.57
CA LEU A 119 -8.87 0.61 -8.80
C LEU A 119 -7.53 1.33 -8.53
N LYS A 120 -7.56 2.40 -7.74
CA LYS A 120 -6.33 3.10 -7.35
C LYS A 120 -5.43 2.18 -6.53
N SER A 121 -5.98 1.42 -5.60
CA SER A 121 -5.23 0.40 -4.84
C SER A 121 -4.50 -0.55 -5.80
N HIS A 122 -5.22 -1.12 -6.75
CA HIS A 122 -4.66 -2.03 -7.73
C HIS A 122 -3.52 -1.39 -8.55
N ASN A 123 -3.68 -0.15 -9.01
CA ASN A 123 -2.62 0.55 -9.74
C ASN A 123 -1.33 0.72 -8.91
N TYR A 124 -1.46 1.02 -7.61
CA TYR A 124 -0.29 1.07 -6.71
C TYR A 124 0.34 -0.32 -6.54
N PHE A 125 -0.45 -1.39 -6.51
CA PHE A 125 0.08 -2.75 -6.45
C PHE A 125 0.86 -3.11 -7.72
N VAL A 126 0.30 -2.82 -8.90
CA VAL A 126 0.96 -3.05 -10.19
C VAL A 126 2.29 -2.30 -10.25
N GLU A 127 2.32 -1.04 -9.81
CA GLU A 127 3.55 -0.25 -9.77
C GLU A 127 4.58 -0.85 -8.80
N ALA A 128 4.15 -1.36 -7.65
CA ALA A 128 5.04 -2.07 -6.73
C ALA A 128 5.68 -3.30 -7.39
N VAL A 129 4.89 -4.09 -8.13
CA VAL A 129 5.39 -5.25 -8.88
C VAL A 129 6.39 -4.84 -9.96
N ASN A 130 6.10 -3.79 -10.73
CA ASN A 130 7.00 -3.30 -11.77
C ASN A 130 8.34 -2.85 -11.20
N LEU A 131 8.32 -2.14 -10.07
CA LEU A 131 9.53 -1.67 -9.39
C LEU A 131 10.33 -2.83 -8.77
N GLU A 132 9.66 -3.85 -8.23
CA GLU A 132 10.35 -5.08 -7.76
C GLU A 132 11.07 -5.77 -8.92
N ASP A 133 10.40 -5.93 -10.07
CA ASP A 133 11.00 -6.53 -11.25
C ASP A 133 12.19 -5.71 -11.78
N GLU A 134 12.09 -4.38 -11.77
CA GLU A 134 13.19 -3.47 -12.12
C GLU A 134 14.38 -3.58 -11.14
N ALA A 135 14.13 -3.73 -9.84
CA ALA A 135 15.17 -3.97 -8.83
C ALA A 135 15.86 -5.31 -9.07
N ARG A 136 15.08 -6.38 -9.26
CA ARG A 136 15.58 -7.74 -9.51
C ARG A 136 16.43 -7.80 -10.77
N LYS A 137 16.00 -7.15 -11.86
CA LYS A 137 16.76 -7.06 -13.12
C LYS A 137 18.08 -6.31 -12.97
N ARG A 138 18.19 -5.42 -12.00
CA ARG A 138 19.43 -4.72 -11.65
C ARG A 138 20.38 -5.53 -10.77
N GLY A 139 19.97 -6.73 -10.35
CA GLY A 139 20.75 -7.62 -9.50
C GLY A 139 20.54 -7.38 -8.00
N ASP A 140 19.57 -6.55 -7.60
CA ASP A 140 19.20 -6.40 -6.20
C ASP A 140 18.56 -7.70 -5.69
N ASN A 141 18.85 -8.07 -4.43
CA ASN A 141 18.13 -9.16 -3.78
C ASN A 141 16.73 -8.69 -3.38
N THR A 142 15.71 -9.13 -4.11
CA THR A 142 14.30 -8.78 -3.90
C THR A 142 13.46 -9.92 -3.34
N ASP A 143 14.07 -11.03 -2.91
CA ASP A 143 13.34 -12.25 -2.56
C ASP A 143 12.32 -12.04 -1.43
N GLU A 144 12.68 -11.25 -0.41
CA GLU A 144 11.76 -10.86 0.68
C GLU A 144 10.61 -9.97 0.19
N LEU A 145 10.92 -9.00 -0.67
CA LEU A 145 9.94 -8.09 -1.26
C LEU A 145 8.97 -8.84 -2.16
N LEU A 146 9.48 -9.77 -2.98
CA LEU A 146 8.66 -10.62 -3.85
C LEU A 146 7.77 -11.54 -3.03
N LEU A 147 8.29 -12.15 -1.96
CA LEU A 147 7.48 -12.92 -1.02
C LEU A 147 6.36 -12.07 -0.41
N LEU A 148 6.68 -10.85 0.01
CA LEU A 148 5.68 -9.93 0.57
C LEU A 148 4.59 -9.58 -0.45
N LEU A 149 4.97 -9.23 -1.69
CA LEU A 149 4.04 -8.95 -2.78
C LEU A 149 3.17 -10.16 -3.12
N THR A 150 3.74 -11.37 -3.06
CA THR A 150 3.03 -12.63 -3.31
C THR A 150 1.95 -12.86 -2.26
N LYS A 151 2.28 -12.64 -0.99
CA LYS A 151 1.30 -12.73 0.11
C LYS A 151 0.23 -11.66 -0.02
N ALA A 152 0.65 -10.44 -0.32
CA ALA A 152 -0.25 -9.31 -0.54
C ALA A 152 -1.24 -9.57 -1.69
N SER A 153 -0.80 -10.13 -2.82
CA SER A 153 -1.70 -10.36 -3.96
C SER A 153 -2.83 -11.31 -3.63
N LEU A 154 -2.54 -12.36 -2.86
CA LEU A 154 -3.57 -13.29 -2.42
C LEU A 154 -4.53 -12.62 -1.43
N ALA A 155 -4.02 -11.89 -0.44
CA ALA A 155 -4.85 -11.17 0.52
C ALA A 155 -5.72 -10.09 -0.14
N HIS A 156 -5.18 -9.36 -1.13
CA HIS A 156 -5.91 -8.36 -1.91
C HIS A 156 -7.03 -9.00 -2.70
N LYS A 157 -6.74 -10.12 -3.37
CA LYS A 157 -7.73 -10.90 -4.11
C LYS A 157 -8.89 -11.31 -3.20
N GLU A 158 -8.60 -11.95 -2.07
CA GLU A 158 -9.63 -12.40 -1.12
C GLU A 158 -10.47 -11.23 -0.60
N THR A 159 -9.82 -10.10 -0.31
CA THR A 159 -10.51 -8.89 0.15
C THR A 159 -11.44 -8.34 -0.93
N ILE A 160 -10.97 -8.20 -2.18
CA ILE A 160 -11.78 -7.69 -3.29
C ILE A 160 -12.95 -8.63 -3.60
N GLN A 161 -12.71 -9.95 -3.59
CA GLN A 161 -13.77 -10.95 -3.75
C GLN A 161 -14.83 -10.80 -2.65
N SER A 162 -14.42 -10.63 -1.38
CA SER A 162 -15.37 -10.43 -0.29
C SER A 162 -16.18 -9.13 -0.39
N LEU A 163 -15.62 -8.11 -1.05
CA LEU A 163 -16.30 -6.84 -1.26
C LEU A 163 -17.25 -6.91 -2.45
N GLN A 164 -16.91 -7.66 -3.51
CA GLN A 164 -17.67 -7.75 -4.76
C GLN A 164 -19.15 -8.12 -4.53
N ASP A 165 -19.44 -8.98 -3.56
CA ASP A 165 -20.80 -9.43 -3.25
C ASP A 165 -21.74 -8.30 -2.80
N VAL A 166 -21.17 -7.22 -2.24
CA VAL A 166 -21.91 -6.08 -1.69
C VAL A 166 -22.10 -4.96 -2.72
N PHE A 167 -21.35 -4.97 -3.83
CA PHE A 167 -21.42 -3.92 -4.84
C PHE A 167 -22.64 -4.11 -5.76
N PRO A 168 -23.18 -3.02 -6.35
CA PRO A 168 -24.11 -3.10 -7.46
C PRO A 168 -23.49 -3.78 -8.69
N ASP A 169 -24.28 -4.53 -9.46
CA ASP A 169 -23.78 -5.35 -10.59
C ASP A 169 -22.99 -4.55 -11.64
N GLY A 170 -23.36 -3.28 -11.88
CA GLY A 170 -22.68 -2.42 -12.84
C GLY A 170 -21.22 -2.11 -12.49
N LEU A 171 -20.81 -2.22 -11.23
CA LEU A 171 -19.44 -1.96 -10.77
C LEU A 171 -18.60 -3.23 -10.62
N LYS A 172 -19.23 -4.42 -10.64
CA LYS A 172 -18.54 -5.71 -10.40
C LYS A 172 -17.62 -6.12 -11.54
N THR A 173 -17.91 -5.67 -12.77
CA THR A 173 -17.14 -6.01 -13.98
C THR A 173 -15.69 -5.55 -13.90
N GLU A 174 -15.43 -4.44 -13.21
CA GLU A 174 -14.08 -3.90 -13.02
C GLU A 174 -13.21 -4.77 -12.10
N PHE A 175 -13.81 -5.61 -11.24
CA PHE A 175 -13.06 -6.43 -10.28
C PHE A 175 -12.51 -7.72 -10.88
N SER A 176 -13.13 -8.25 -11.93
CA SER A 176 -12.71 -9.50 -12.56
C SER A 176 -11.28 -9.41 -13.10
N SER A 177 -10.94 -8.31 -13.78
CA SER A 177 -9.59 -8.10 -14.32
C SER A 177 -8.54 -7.95 -13.21
N ILE A 178 -8.89 -7.30 -12.10
CA ILE A 178 -8.02 -7.15 -10.93
C ILE A 178 -7.76 -8.52 -10.29
N ILE A 179 -8.81 -9.31 -10.06
CA ILE A 179 -8.73 -10.65 -9.47
C ILE A 179 -7.89 -11.58 -10.35
N GLU A 180 -8.06 -11.51 -11.66
CA GLU A 180 -7.27 -12.28 -12.62
C GLU A 180 -5.79 -11.89 -12.56
N TYR A 181 -5.49 -10.59 -12.58
CA TYR A 181 -4.11 -10.10 -12.45
C TYR A 181 -3.45 -10.59 -11.15
N LEU A 182 -4.14 -10.44 -10.01
CA LEU A 182 -3.62 -10.83 -8.70
C LEU A 182 -3.39 -12.34 -8.61
N SER A 183 -4.29 -13.14 -9.18
CA SER A 183 -4.14 -14.60 -9.25
C SER A 183 -2.94 -14.98 -10.10
N GLY A 184 -2.83 -14.43 -11.31
CA GLY A 184 -1.72 -14.71 -12.20
C GLY A 184 -0.37 -14.26 -11.63
N PHE A 185 -0.35 -13.12 -10.91
CA PHE A 185 0.86 -12.69 -10.21
C PHE A 185 1.24 -13.67 -9.09
N TYR A 186 0.29 -14.10 -8.25
CA TYR A 186 0.53 -15.09 -7.20
C TYR A 186 1.10 -16.39 -7.77
N ASP A 187 0.51 -16.92 -8.83
CA ASP A 187 0.95 -18.20 -9.42
C ASP A 187 2.39 -18.11 -9.97
N ARG A 188 2.71 -17.02 -10.67
CA ARG A 188 4.07 -16.78 -11.22
C ARG A 188 5.11 -16.58 -10.12
N SER A 189 4.83 -15.68 -9.19
CA SER A 189 5.75 -15.33 -8.10
C SER A 189 5.95 -16.49 -7.13
N SER A 190 4.88 -17.23 -6.80
CA SER A 190 4.97 -18.40 -5.93
C SER A 190 5.79 -19.53 -6.54
N SER A 191 5.64 -19.78 -7.85
CA SER A 191 6.44 -20.76 -8.58
C SER A 191 7.92 -20.40 -8.59
N TYR A 192 8.23 -19.11 -8.79
CA TYR A 192 9.59 -18.60 -8.72
C TYR A 192 10.19 -18.77 -7.31
N LEU A 193 9.47 -18.38 -6.25
CA LEU A 193 9.95 -18.50 -4.87
C LEU A 193 10.18 -19.96 -4.47
N LYS A 194 9.29 -20.88 -4.88
CA LYS A 194 9.47 -22.32 -4.68
C LYS A 194 10.72 -22.84 -5.39
N SER A 195 11.02 -22.38 -6.60
CA SER A 195 12.25 -22.76 -7.31
C SER A 195 13.53 -22.34 -6.57
N LYS A 196 13.44 -21.33 -5.71
CA LYS A 196 14.51 -20.87 -4.81
C LYS A 196 14.48 -21.51 -3.42
N ASN A 197 13.63 -22.51 -3.17
CA ASN A 197 13.39 -23.11 -1.85
C ASN A 197 12.87 -22.13 -0.78
N ILE A 198 12.21 -21.03 -1.19
CA ILE A 198 11.57 -20.10 -0.26
C ILE A 198 10.13 -20.56 -0.01
N ILE A 199 9.79 -20.86 1.25
CA ILE A 199 8.48 -21.37 1.64
C ILE A 199 7.50 -20.20 1.84
N ILE A 200 6.35 -20.29 1.17
CA ILE A 200 5.24 -19.35 1.32
C ILE A 200 4.34 -19.92 2.42
N GLN A 201 4.54 -19.44 3.65
CA GLN A 201 3.67 -19.72 4.81
C GLN A 201 2.66 -18.59 5.00
#